data_AF-A0A759UPR5-F1
#
_entry.id   AF-A0A759UPR5-F1
#
_cell.length_a   1.000
_cell.length_b   1.000
_cell.length_c   1.000
_cell.angle_alpha   90.00
_cell.angle_beta   90.00
_cell.angle_gamma   90.00
#
_symmetry.space_group_name_H-M   'P 1'
#
loop_
_entity.id
_entity.type
_entity.pdbx_description
1 polymer ?
#
loop_
_entity_poly.entity_id
_entity_poly.type
_entity_poly.pdbx_seq_one_letter_code
_entity_poly.pdbx_strand_id
1 'polypeptide(L)'
;MLLLVAPEQEPVQSTAPLFTERCPAGFPSPAADYTEEELDLNAYCIRRPAATFFVRAIGDSMKEMGLHSGDLMVVDKAEKPMQGDIVIAETDGEFTV
;
A
#
# COMPACT_ATOMS: atom_id res chain seq x y z
N MET A 1 -17.01 -37.33 0.06
CA MET A 1 -16.12 -36.84 1.13
C MET A 1 -15.72 -35.43 0.73
N LEU A 2 -16.37 -34.41 1.30
CA LEU A 2 -16.03 -33.00 1.01
C LEU A 2 -14.74 -32.65 1.76
N LEU A 3 -13.76 -32.09 1.04
CA LEU A 3 -12.55 -31.54 1.62
C LEU A 3 -12.85 -30.08 2.02
N LEU A 4 -12.91 -29.79 3.32
CA LEU A 4 -12.89 -28.42 3.82
C LEU A 4 -11.45 -27.92 3.73
N VAL A 5 -11.17 -27.04 2.78
CA VAL A 5 -9.91 -26.28 2.75
C VAL A 5 -10.05 -25.15 3.75
N ALA A 6 -9.32 -25.22 4.86
CA ALA A 6 -9.15 -24.09 5.76
C ALA A 6 -8.33 -23.01 5.03
N PRO A 7 -8.69 -21.71 5.10
CA PRO A 7 -7.87 -20.66 4.51
C PRO A 7 -6.48 -20.69 5.16
N GLU A 8 -5.42 -20.74 4.35
CA GLU A 8 -4.04 -20.68 4.84
C GLU A 8 -3.81 -19.39 5.63
N GLN A 9 -3.10 -19.57 6.75
CA GLN A 9 -2.90 -18.63 7.83
C GLN A 9 -2.01 -17.47 7.40
N GLU A 10 -2.47 -16.24 7.70
CA GLU A 10 -1.80 -14.94 7.76
C GLU A 10 -0.90 -14.52 6.56
N PRO A 11 -1.08 -13.29 6.01
CA PRO A 11 -0.26 -12.82 4.91
C PRO A 11 1.21 -12.82 5.32
N VAL A 12 2.06 -13.49 4.54
CA VAL A 12 3.52 -13.46 4.72
C VAL A 12 3.98 -12.00 4.66
N GLN A 13 4.35 -11.46 5.83
CA GLN A 13 4.87 -10.10 5.93
C GLN A 13 6.24 -10.05 5.24
N SER A 14 6.31 -9.31 4.15
CA SER A 14 7.55 -9.03 3.43
C SER A 14 8.13 -7.73 3.98
N THR A 15 9.15 -7.83 4.85
CA THR A 15 9.89 -6.65 5.33
C THR A 15 11.06 -6.33 4.41
N ALA A 16 11.37 -5.05 4.25
CA ALA A 16 12.55 -4.54 3.56
C ALA A 16 13.21 -3.49 4.48
N PRO A 17 14.49 -3.15 4.37
CA PRO A 17 15.07 -2.07 5.20
C PRO A 17 14.48 -0.69 4.83
N LEU A 18 14.06 0.13 5.81
CA LEU A 18 13.66 1.54 5.61
C LEU A 18 14.84 2.46 5.95
N PHE A 19 15.30 3.25 4.99
CA PHE A 19 16.21 4.36 5.28
C PHE A 19 15.40 5.61 5.67
N THR A 20 15.28 5.86 6.99
CA THR A 20 14.55 7.01 7.55
C THR A 20 15.37 8.31 7.53
N GLU A 21 16.69 8.23 7.36
CA GLU A 21 17.55 9.39 7.22
C GLU A 21 17.54 9.93 5.77
N ARG A 22 17.59 11.26 5.63
CA ARG A 22 17.89 11.87 4.32
C ARG A 22 19.30 11.46 3.95
N CYS A 23 19.48 10.64 2.91
CA CYS A 23 20.79 10.31 2.34
C CYS A 23 21.51 11.61 1.97
N PRO A 24 22.48 12.09 2.78
CA PRO A 24 23.30 13.22 2.39
C PRO A 24 24.19 12.71 1.26
N ALA A 25 24.36 13.48 0.19
CA ALA A 25 25.38 13.16 -0.81
C ALA A 25 26.78 13.37 -0.16
N GLY A 26 27.28 12.38 0.59
CA GLY A 26 28.51 12.45 1.36
C GLY A 26 28.74 11.21 2.23
N PHE A 27 30.00 10.91 2.53
CA PHE A 27 30.41 9.68 3.22
C PHE A 27 29.97 9.69 4.70
N PRO A 28 29.05 8.80 5.14
CA PRO A 28 28.63 8.75 6.53
C PRO A 28 29.72 8.09 7.40
N SER A 29 29.90 8.61 8.63
CA SER A 29 30.92 8.14 9.57
C SER A 29 30.55 6.76 10.16
N PRO A 30 31.50 5.81 10.27
CA PRO A 30 31.26 4.39 10.56
C PRO A 30 30.86 4.03 12.00
N ALA A 31 30.56 5.02 12.86
CA ALA A 31 30.42 4.82 14.31
C ALA A 31 29.01 5.06 14.86
N ALA A 32 27.98 5.13 14.01
CA ALA A 32 26.60 5.19 14.47
C ALA A 32 26.03 3.76 14.50
N ASP A 33 25.75 3.27 15.70
CA ASP A 33 24.89 2.11 15.94
C ASP A 33 23.49 2.44 15.41
N TYR A 34 23.28 2.30 14.11
CA TYR A 34 21.96 2.41 13.50
C TYR A 34 21.20 1.12 13.83
N THR A 35 20.41 1.17 14.89
CA THR A 35 19.28 0.24 15.01
C THR A 35 18.23 0.74 14.02
N GLU A 36 18.39 0.38 12.75
CA GLU A 36 17.43 0.69 11.70
C GLU A 36 16.15 -0.13 11.97
N GLU A 37 15.01 0.53 12.10
CA GLU A 37 13.72 -0.16 12.09
C GLU A 37 13.47 -0.71 10.67
N GLU A 38 13.15 -2.00 10.55
CA GLU A 38 12.78 -2.60 9.27
C GLU A 38 11.49 -1.97 8.72
N LEU A 39 11.44 -1.67 7.41
CA LEU A 39 10.22 -1.28 6.69
C LEU A 39 9.28 -2.48 6.60
N ASP A 40 8.18 -2.44 7.35
CA ASP A 40 6.99 -3.20 7.00
C ASP A 40 6.05 -2.33 6.17
N LEU A 41 5.89 -2.68 4.88
CA LEU A 41 4.97 -1.99 3.98
C LEU A 41 3.51 -2.08 4.44
N ASN A 42 3.15 -3.15 5.16
CA ASN A 42 1.82 -3.26 5.75
C ASN A 42 1.66 -2.21 6.84
N ALA A 43 2.57 -2.15 7.81
CA ALA A 43 2.54 -1.13 8.86
C ALA A 43 2.61 0.31 8.30
N TYR A 44 3.36 0.51 7.22
CA TYR A 44 3.54 1.83 6.60
C TYR A 44 2.32 2.30 5.81
N CYS A 45 1.76 1.44 4.95
CA CYS A 45 0.66 1.82 4.04
C CYS A 45 -0.73 1.56 4.63
N ILE A 46 -0.87 0.64 5.59
CA ILE A 46 -2.17 0.15 6.07
C ILE A 46 -2.43 0.67 7.48
N ARG A 47 -3.25 1.72 7.59
CA ARG A 47 -3.68 2.25 8.89
C ARG A 47 -4.75 1.39 9.57
N ARG A 48 -5.63 0.76 8.79
CA ARG A 48 -6.80 0.03 9.27
C ARG A 48 -6.97 -1.30 8.52
N PRO A 49 -6.26 -2.37 8.91
CA PRO A 49 -6.25 -3.64 8.17
C PRO A 49 -7.64 -4.21 7.85
N ALA A 50 -8.60 -4.11 8.76
CA ALA A 50 -9.98 -4.59 8.56
C ALA A 50 -10.80 -3.75 7.56
N ALA A 51 -10.35 -2.53 7.25
CA ALA A 51 -11.00 -1.59 6.35
C ALA A 51 -10.19 -1.33 5.08
N THR A 52 -9.01 -1.92 4.94
CA THR A 52 -8.14 -1.76 3.78
C THR A 52 -8.31 -2.90 2.79
N PHE A 53 -8.36 -2.57 1.51
CA PHE A 53 -8.38 -3.52 0.42
C PHE A 53 -7.47 -3.05 -0.71
N PHE A 54 -7.07 -3.98 -1.57
CA PHE A 54 -6.15 -3.70 -2.67
C PHE A 54 -6.87 -3.83 -4.01
N VAL A 55 -6.64 -2.86 -4.90
CA VAL A 55 -7.22 -2.86 -6.24
C VAL A 55 -6.13 -2.59 -7.25
N ARG A 56 -6.15 -3.30 -8.37
CA ARG A 56 -5.23 -3.05 -9.47
C ARG A 56 -5.88 -2.11 -10.47
N ALA A 57 -5.23 -0.98 -10.75
CA ALA A 57 -5.71 -0.03 -11.73
C ALA A 57 -5.71 -0.65 -13.13
N ILE A 58 -6.76 -0.39 -13.90
CA ILE A 58 -6.87 -0.82 -15.30
C ILE A 58 -7.23 0.40 -16.13
N GLY A 59 -6.46 0.63 -17.19
CA GLY A 59 -6.66 1.78 -18.07
C GLY A 59 -5.85 3.00 -17.64
N ASP A 60 -6.13 4.10 -18.32
CA ASP A 60 -5.21 5.24 -18.42
C ASP A 60 -5.83 6.57 -17.97
N SER A 61 -7.03 6.52 -17.39
CA SER A 61 -7.83 7.71 -17.02
C SER A 61 -7.11 8.66 -16.06
N MET A 62 -6.25 8.12 -15.19
CA MET A 62 -5.56 8.86 -14.13
C MET A 62 -4.05 8.96 -14.35
N LYS A 63 -3.57 8.75 -15.59
CA LYS A 63 -2.13 8.83 -15.93
C LYS A 63 -1.49 10.17 -15.58
N GLU A 64 -2.21 11.27 -15.76
CA GLU A 64 -1.68 12.62 -15.47
C GLU A 64 -1.46 12.84 -13.95
N MET A 65 -2.12 12.04 -13.12
CA MET A 65 -1.95 12.01 -11.66
C MET A 65 -0.93 10.96 -11.20
N GLY A 66 -0.27 10.27 -12.14
CA GLY A 66 0.74 9.25 -11.86
C GLY A 66 0.18 7.86 -11.55
N LEU A 67 -1.13 7.63 -11.78
CA LEU A 67 -1.72 6.29 -11.67
C LEU A 67 -1.74 5.63 -13.05
N HIS A 68 -0.99 4.54 -13.18
CA HIS A 68 -0.84 3.80 -14.42
C HIS A 68 -1.59 2.47 -14.39
N SER A 69 -2.03 2.00 -15.56
CA SER A 69 -2.59 0.66 -15.69
C SER A 69 -1.60 -0.39 -15.19
N GLY A 70 -2.04 -1.24 -14.27
CA GLY A 70 -1.24 -2.26 -13.62
C GLY A 70 -0.78 -1.92 -12.20
N ASP A 71 -0.88 -0.65 -11.80
CA ASP A 71 -0.50 -0.19 -10.46
C ASP A 71 -1.40 -0.82 -9.39
N LEU A 72 -0.81 -1.11 -8.22
CA LEU A 72 -1.52 -1.64 -7.07
C LEU A 72 -1.86 -0.51 -6.10
N MET A 73 -3.15 -0.25 -5.92
CA MET A 73 -3.66 0.76 -5.01
C MET A 73 -4.01 0.13 -3.66
N VAL A 74 -3.67 0.84 -2.58
CA VAL A 74 -4.08 0.52 -1.21
C VAL A 74 -5.23 1.45 -0.84
N VAL A 75 -6.42 0.90 -0.63
CA VAL A 75 -7.65 1.69 -0.46
C VAL A 75 -8.21 1.48 0.94
N ASP A 76 -8.42 2.56 1.69
CA ASP A 76 -9.09 2.53 3.00
C ASP A 76 -10.57 2.90 2.85
N LYS A 77 -11.47 1.94 3.13
CA LYS A 77 -12.93 2.13 3.03
C LYS A 77 -13.56 2.88 4.21
N ALA A 78 -12.83 3.03 5.32
CA ALA A 78 -13.35 3.67 6.53
C ALA A 78 -13.09 5.18 6.54
N GLU A 79 -12.24 5.68 5.64
CA GLU A 79 -11.95 7.10 5.50
C GLU A 79 -13.09 7.82 4.76
N LYS A 80 -13.44 9.02 5.21
CA LYS A 80 -14.46 9.84 4.55
C LYS A 80 -13.79 10.68 3.46
N PRO A 81 -14.21 10.55 2.20
CA PRO A 81 -13.59 11.29 1.11
C PRO A 81 -13.82 12.79 1.25
N MET A 82 -12.77 13.56 0.97
CA MET A 82 -12.76 15.01 0.94
C MET A 82 -12.52 15.52 -0.49
N GLN A 83 -12.81 16.80 -0.70
CA GLN A 83 -12.57 17.42 -2.01
C GLN A 83 -11.07 17.40 -2.34
N GLY A 84 -10.74 16.83 -3.50
CA GLY A 84 -9.36 16.68 -3.96
C GLY A 84 -8.79 15.27 -3.75
N ASP A 85 -9.51 14.40 -3.04
CA ASP A 85 -9.09 13.01 -2.86
C ASP A 85 -9.36 12.17 -4.12
N ILE A 86 -8.47 11.21 -4.38
CA ILE A 86 -8.69 10.14 -5.35
C ILE A 86 -9.48 9.05 -4.65
N VAL A 87 -10.63 8.68 -5.21
CA VAL A 87 -11.57 7.72 -4.61
C VAL A 87 -11.86 6.58 -5.56
N ILE A 88 -12.16 5.41 -5.01
CA ILE A 88 -12.82 4.35 -5.77
C ILE A 88 -14.32 4.55 -5.61
N ALA A 89 -15.03 4.75 -6.72
CA ALA A 89 -16.47 4.90 -6.75
C ALA A 89 -17.11 3.76 -7.54
N GLU A 90 -18.29 3.30 -7.10
CA GLU A 90 -19.13 2.41 -7.87
C GLU A 90 -20.20 3.25 -8.59
N THR A 91 -20.24 3.17 -9.92
CA THR A 91 -21.28 3.79 -10.75
C THR A 91 -21.89 2.70 -11.62
N ASP A 92 -23.21 2.53 -11.56
CA ASP A 92 -23.94 1.53 -12.36
C ASP A 92 -23.40 0.08 -12.24
N GLY A 93 -22.84 -0.28 -11.07
CA GLY A 93 -22.26 -1.59 -10.80
C GLY A 93 -20.82 -1.78 -11.28
N GLU A 94 -20.20 -0.73 -11.84
CA GLU A 94 -18.81 -0.72 -12.26
C GLU A 94 -17.96 0.17 -11.34
N PHE A 95 -16.76 -0.31 -10.99
CA PHE A 95 -15.80 0.45 -10.20
C PHE A 95 -14.96 1.36 -11.09
N THR A 96 -14.86 2.63 -10.72
CA THR A 96 -14.01 3.63 -11.37
C THR A 96 -13.17 4.39 -10.35
N VAL A 97 -12.10 5.00 -10.85
CA VAL A 97 -11.24 5.97 -10.16
C VAL A 97 -11.43 7.32 -10.79
#